data_AF-A0A7C6ENH8-F1
#
_entry.id   AF-A0A7C6ENH8-F1
#
_cell.length_a   1.000
_cell.length_b   1.000
_cell.length_c   1.000
_cell.angle_alpha   90.00
_cell.angle_beta   90.00
_cell.angle_gamma   90.00
#
_symmetry.space_group_name_H-M   'P 1'
#
loop_
_entity.id
_entity.type
_entity.pdbx_description
1 polymer ?
#
loop_
_entity_poly.entity_id
_entity_poly.type
_entity_poly.pdbx_seq_one_letter_code
_entity_poly.pdbx_strand_id
1 'polypeptide(L)' 'MPSEMINYILLYKIRKKVKKIIQDKIEDGELATTEKSCLGCLADDLSWEIYYLLKEKEEK' A
#
# COMPACT_ATOMS: atom_id res chain seq x y z
N MET A 1 -19.43 5.56 -17.37
CA MET A 1 -18.87 4.56 -16.44
C MET A 1 -19.29 4.98 -15.05
N PRO A 2 -20.10 4.20 -14.31
CA PRO A 2 -20.37 4.58 -12.94
C PRO A 2 -19.03 4.57 -12.21
N SER A 3 -18.68 5.69 -11.60
CA SER A 3 -17.52 5.78 -10.72
C SER A 3 -17.76 4.83 -9.55
N GLU A 4 -17.29 3.59 -9.66
CA GLU A 4 -17.38 2.65 -8.55
C GLU A 4 -16.68 3.27 -7.35
N MET A 5 -17.45 3.49 -6.29
CA MET A 5 -16.96 4.18 -5.11
C MET A 5 -15.76 3.43 -4.54
N ILE A 6 -14.67 4.15 -4.36
CA ILE A 6 -13.45 3.61 -3.75
C ILE A 6 -13.78 3.20 -2.31
N ASN A 7 -13.51 1.95 -1.97
CA ASN A 7 -13.62 1.45 -0.61
C ASN A 7 -12.40 1.91 0.20
N TYR A 8 -12.49 3.14 0.72
CA TYR A 8 -11.44 3.75 1.52
C TYR A 8 -11.13 3.00 2.83
N ILE A 9 -12.09 2.24 3.36
CA ILE A 9 -11.85 1.39 4.55
C ILE A 9 -10.89 0.25 4.19
N LEU A 10 -11.10 -0.39 3.04
CA LEU A 10 -10.19 -1.43 2.54
C LEU A 10 -8.81 -0.84 2.24
N LEU A 11 -8.75 0.29 1.52
CA LEU A 11 -7.50 0.98 1.21
C LEU A 11 -6.72 1.35 2.48
N TYR A 12 -7.40 1.86 3.52
CA TYR A 12 -6.79 2.16 4.81
C TYR A 12 -6.20 0.91 5.48
N LYS A 13 -6.91 -0.22 5.43
CA LYS A 13 -6.42 -1.50 5.97
C LYS A 13 -5.19 -2.01 5.22
N ILE A 14 -5.18 -1.88 3.89
CA ILE A 14 -4.04 -2.22 3.04
C ILE A 14 -2.85 -1.35 3.43
N ARG A 15 -3.03 -0.03 3.45
CA ARG A 15 -1.99 0.95 3.84
C ARG A 15 -1.37 0.66 5.19
N LYS A 16 -2.18 0.35 6.19
CA LYS A 16 -1.69 0.00 7.53
C LYS A 16 -0.81 -1.27 7.50
N LYS A 17 -1.19 -2.29 6.74
CA LYS A 17 -0.41 -3.53 6.60
C LYS A 17 0.88 -3.29 5.82
N VAL A 18 0.81 -2.62 4.67
CA VAL A 18 1.97 -2.30 3.82
C VAL A 18 3.00 -1.49 4.60
N LYS A 19 2.57 -0.43 5.30
CA LYS A 19 3.47 0.40 6.11
C LYS A 19 4.19 -0.43 7.18
N LYS A 20 3.46 -1.32 7.88
CA LYS A 20 4.06 -2.20 8.87
C LYS A 20 5.10 -3.14 8.26
N ILE A 21 4.80 -3.77 7.12
CA ILE A 21 5.76 -4.68 6.43
C ILE A 21 7.03 -3.92 6.03
N ILE A 22 6.90 -2.69 5.50
CA ILE A 22 8.05 -1.87 5.13
C ILE A 22 8.89 -1.53 6.37
N GLN A 23 8.25 -1.14 7.48
CA GLN A 23 8.94 -0.83 8.73
C GLN A 23 9.66 -2.06 9.31
N ASP A 24 8.98 -3.19 9.39
CA ASP A 24 9.54 -4.44 9.91
C ASP A 24 10.79 -4.84 9.06
N LYS A 25 10.72 -4.73 7.72
CA LYS A 25 11.88 -5.00 6.84
C LYS A 25 13.05 -4.04 6.99
N ILE A 26 12.80 -2.78 7.37
CA ILE A 26 13.87 -1.81 7.65
C ILE A 26 14.52 -2.15 8.99
N GLU A 27 13.72 -2.49 10.00
CA GLU A 27 14.20 -2.90 11.33
C GLU A 27 15.04 -4.18 11.27
N ASP A 28 14.63 -5.15 10.45
CA ASP A 28 15.36 -6.39 10.19
C ASP A 28 16.63 -6.19 9.32
N GLY A 29 16.88 -4.96 8.84
CA GLY A 29 18.03 -4.63 7.99
C GLY A 29 17.93 -5.18 6.55
N GLU A 30 16.78 -5.72 6.15
CA GLU A 30 16.52 -6.21 4.80
C GLU A 30 16.32 -5.07 3.78
N LEU A 31 15.91 -3.88 4.25
CA LEU A 31 15.63 -2.72 3.40
C LEU A 31 16.40 -1.49 3.86
N ALA A 32 17.29 -0.99 3.01
CA ALA A 32 18.07 0.22 3.25
C ALA A 32 17.27 1.49 2.91
N THR A 33 17.36 2.51 3.75
CA THR A 33 16.76 3.84 3.53
C THR A 33 17.82 4.92 3.34
N THR A 34 17.46 6.01 2.68
CA THR A 34 18.28 7.23 2.56
C THR A 34 17.56 8.40 3.19
N GLU A 35 18.25 9.52 3.41
CA GLU A 35 17.65 10.77 3.93
C GLU A 35 16.48 11.30 3.07
N LYS A 36 16.44 10.93 1.79
CA LYS A 36 15.39 11.33 0.85
C LYS A 36 14.26 10.30 0.73
N SER A 37 14.36 9.15 1.41
CA SER A 37 13.38 8.07 1.31
C SER A 37 12.05 8.47 1.97
N CYS A 38 11.00 8.59 1.16
CA CYS A 38 9.64 8.80 1.67
C CYS A 38 8.92 7.46 1.89
N LEU A 39 9.02 6.90 3.10
CA LEU A 39 8.34 5.63 3.45
C LEU A 39 6.82 5.73 3.35
N GLY A 40 6.26 6.91 3.66
CA GLY A 40 4.83 7.18 3.51
C GLY A 40 4.38 7.12 2.04
N CYS A 41 5.14 7.74 1.14
CA CYS A 41 4.85 7.76 -0.29
C CYS A 41 4.92 6.35 -0.87
N LEU A 42 5.99 5.60 -0.55
CA LEU A 42 6.14 4.22 -1.01
C LEU A 42 5.00 3.32 -0.51
N ALA A 43 4.59 3.48 0.76
CA ALA A 43 3.46 2.74 1.30
C ALA A 43 2.14 3.10 0.58
N ASP A 44 1.95 4.35 0.22
CA ASP A 44 0.74 4.83 -0.45
C ASP A 44 0.64 4.29 -1.88
N ASP A 45 1.74 4.38 -2.65
CA ASP A 45 1.82 3.87 -4.02
C ASP A 45 1.52 2.36 -4.05
N LEU A 46 2.22 1.57 -3.23
CA LEU A 46 1.99 0.13 -3.12
C LEU A 46 0.56 -0.22 -2.68
N SER A 47 -0.04 0.60 -1.81
CA SER A 47 -1.40 0.34 -1.32
C SER A 47 -2.44 0.50 -2.40
N TRP A 48 -2.29 1.51 -3.28
CA TRP A 48 -3.18 1.71 -4.41
C TRP A 48 -3.06 0.58 -5.43
N GLU A 49 -1.84 0.18 -5.79
CA GLU A 49 -1.61 -0.93 -6.72
C GLU A 49 -2.23 -2.23 -6.20
N ILE A 50 -2.04 -2.56 -4.92
CA ILE A 50 -2.67 -3.73 -4.30
C ILE A 50 -4.20 -3.60 -4.31
N TYR A 51 -4.75 -2.43 -3.98
CA TYR A 51 -6.19 -2.20 -3.98
C TYR A 51 -6.79 -2.44 -5.37
N TYR A 52 -6.17 -1.92 -6.42
CA TYR A 52 -6.65 -2.12 -7.80
C TYR A 52 -6.52 -3.57 -8.25
N LEU A 53 -5.42 -4.26 -7.93
CA LEU A 53 -5.28 -5.69 -8.22
C LEU A 53 -6.34 -6.55 -7.52
N LEU A 54 -6.79 -6.16 -6.32
CA LEU A 54 -7.89 -6.85 -5.63
C LEU A 54 -9.23 -6.52 -6.28
N LYS A 55 -9.47 -5.26 -6.65
CA LYS A 55 -10.68 -4.82 -7.34
C LYS A 55 -10.87 -5.52 -8.68
N GLU A 56 -9.80 -5.62 -9.48
CA GLU A 56 -9.80 -6.36 -10.76
C GLU A 56 -10.15 -7.86 -10.60
N LYS A 57 -9.85 -8.46 -9.44
CA LYS A 57 -10.22 -9.85 -9.14
C LYS A 57 -11.68 -10.00 -8.72
N GLU A 58 -12.25 -9.00 -8.06
CA GLU A 58 -13.67 -9.02 -7.67
C GLU A 58 -14.61 -8.75 -8.86
N GLU A 59 -14.15 -8.01 -9.87
CA GLU A 59 -14.89 -7.72 -11.10
C GLU A 59 -14.84 -8.85 -12.15
N LYS A 60 -14.05 -9.91 -11.92
CA LYS A 60 -13.96 -11.12 -12.77
C LYS A 60 -14.81 -12.26 -12.22
#